data_AF-A0A9J5X8V7-F1
#
_entry.id   AF-A0A9J5X8V7-F1
#
_cell.length_a   1.000
_cell.length_b   1.000
_cell.length_c   1.000
_cell.angle_alpha   90.00
_cell.angle_beta   90.00
_cell.angle_gamma   90.00
#
_symmetry.space_group_name_H-M   'P 1'
#
loop_
_entity.id
_entity.type
_entity.pdbx_description
1 polymer ?
#
loop_
_entity_poly.entity_id
_entity_poly.type
_entity_poly.pdbx_seq_one_letter_code
_entity_poly.pdbx_strand_id
1 'polypeptide(L)'
;MIDHLTLMHRTDSEGLQQQETLEPLPTAIRSAISYHLFYSPVDEAYLFHGVSNDLLFQLVFEMKAEYFPPKEDAILQNEASTDLYILVTGAVDFISHRNET
;
A
#
# COMPACT_ATOMS: atom_id res chain seq x y z
N MET A 1 -6.14 3.77 -21.87
CA MET A 1 -7.41 4.26 -21.27
C MET A 1 -8.35 3.11 -20.92
N ILE A 2 -8.60 2.13 -21.80
CA ILE A 2 -9.45 0.97 -21.48
C ILE A 2 -8.81 0.04 -20.44
N ASP A 3 -7.50 -0.25 -20.54
CA ASP A 3 -6.81 -1.12 -19.58
C ASP A 3 -6.91 -0.62 -18.14
N HIS A 4 -6.71 0.70 -17.93
CA HIS A 4 -6.87 1.34 -16.62
C HIS A 4 -8.31 1.22 -16.10
N LEU A 5 -9.32 1.41 -16.95
CA LEU A 5 -10.73 1.27 -16.56
C LEU A 5 -11.11 -0.17 -16.21
N THR A 6 -10.61 -1.15 -16.97
CA THR A 6 -10.85 -2.57 -16.68
C THR A 6 -10.13 -3.02 -15.41
N LEU A 7 -8.94 -2.47 -15.14
CA LEU A 7 -8.18 -2.78 -13.95
C LEU A 7 -8.80 -2.10 -12.73
N MET A 8 -9.20 -0.83 -12.81
CA MET A 8 -9.98 -0.14 -11.77
C MET A 8 -11.28 -0.92 -11.49
N HIS A 9 -12.05 -1.29 -12.51
CA HIS A 9 -13.23 -2.14 -12.30
C HIS A 9 -12.89 -3.47 -11.64
N ARG A 10 -11.75 -4.08 -11.97
CA ARG A 10 -11.31 -5.33 -11.33
C ARG A 10 -10.89 -5.10 -9.88
N THR A 11 -10.17 -4.02 -9.61
CA THR A 11 -9.70 -3.59 -8.31
C THR A 11 -10.85 -3.15 -7.40
N ASP A 12 -11.85 -2.47 -7.95
CA ASP A 12 -13.09 -2.04 -7.29
C ASP A 12 -14.06 -3.22 -7.09
N SER A 13 -14.12 -4.16 -8.04
CA SER A 13 -14.94 -5.37 -7.96
C SER A 13 -14.29 -6.52 -7.16
N GLU A 14 -12.96 -6.60 -7.09
CA GLU A 14 -12.18 -7.67 -6.43
C GLU A 14 -11.53 -7.22 -5.10
N GLY A 15 -11.57 -5.94 -4.70
CA GLY A 15 -11.57 -5.60 -3.28
C GLY A 15 -10.79 -4.38 -2.75
N LEU A 16 -10.07 -3.62 -3.57
CA LEU A 16 -9.21 -2.55 -3.03
C LEU A 16 -9.95 -1.25 -2.69
N GLN A 17 -11.07 -0.93 -3.36
CA GLN A 17 -11.99 0.13 -2.94
C GLN A 17 -13.05 -0.36 -1.92
N GLN A 18 -12.81 -1.47 -1.21
CA GLN A 18 -13.69 -1.93 -0.12
C GLN A 18 -13.70 -1.03 1.11
N GLN A 19 -13.04 0.13 1.09
CA GLN A 19 -13.04 1.06 2.20
C GLN A 19 -14.49 1.42 2.62
N GLU A 20 -15.41 1.62 1.67
CA GLU A 20 -16.83 1.84 1.97
C GLU A 20 -17.52 0.65 2.66
N THR A 21 -17.05 -0.58 2.44
CA THR A 21 -17.58 -1.80 3.07
C THR A 21 -16.96 -2.04 4.45
N LEU A 22 -15.70 -1.62 4.64
CA LEU A 22 -14.98 -1.76 5.90
C LEU A 22 -15.29 -0.63 6.89
N GLU A 23 -15.53 0.60 6.43
CA GLU A 23 -15.88 1.76 7.26
C GLU A 23 -17.03 1.53 8.27
N PRO A 24 -18.14 0.84 7.93
CA PRO A 24 -19.20 0.58 8.91
C PRO A 24 -18.82 -0.46 9.98
N LEU A 25 -17.71 -1.19 9.81
CA LEU A 25 -17.28 -2.19 10.79
C LEU A 25 -16.66 -1.54 12.03
N PRO A 26 -16.86 -2.12 13.22
CA PRO A 26 -16.15 -1.72 14.43
C PRO A 26 -14.63 -1.68 14.23
N THR A 27 -13.96 -0.68 14.81
CA THR A 27 -12.50 -0.50 14.71
C THR A 27 -11.70 -1.75 15.07
N ALA A 28 -12.15 -2.53 16.06
CA ALA A 28 -11.51 -3.79 16.44
C ALA A 28 -11.53 -4.82 15.30
N ILE A 29 -12.62 -4.90 14.53
CA ILE A 29 -12.74 -5.82 13.39
C ILE A 29 -11.85 -5.34 12.24
N ARG A 30 -11.88 -4.03 11.92
CA ARG A 30 -10.99 -3.45 10.89
C ARG A 30 -9.52 -3.72 11.22
N SER A 31 -9.13 -3.46 12.46
CA SER A 31 -7.76 -3.71 12.94
C SER A 31 -7.36 -5.18 12.83
N ALA A 32 -8.24 -6.11 13.20
CA ALA A 32 -7.99 -7.54 13.04
C ALA A 32 -7.83 -7.96 11.57
N ILE A 33 -8.64 -7.39 10.67
CA ILE A 33 -8.52 -7.64 9.22
C ILE A 33 -7.19 -7.11 8.69
N SER A 34 -6.85 -5.85 8.96
CA SER A 34 -5.58 -5.25 8.52
C SER A 34 -4.38 -6.04 9.04
N TYR A 35 -4.40 -6.42 10.32
CA TYR A 35 -3.35 -7.24 10.91
C TYR A 35 -3.21 -8.59 10.20
N HIS A 36 -4.32 -9.29 9.96
CA HIS A 36 -4.30 -10.59 9.27
C HIS A 36 -3.75 -10.50 7.85
N LEU A 37 -4.07 -9.42 7.12
CA LEU A 37 -3.67 -9.25 5.72
C LEU A 37 -2.22 -8.75 5.56
N PHE A 38 -1.76 -7.85 6.43
CA PHE A 38 -0.55 -7.06 6.19
C PHE A 38 0.55 -7.21 7.24
N TYR A 39 0.35 -7.97 8.32
CA TYR A 39 1.39 -8.13 9.34
C TYR A 39 2.69 -8.73 8.78
N SER A 40 2.61 -9.84 8.02
CA SER A 40 3.80 -10.51 7.49
C SER A 40 4.66 -9.62 6.56
N PRO A 41 4.08 -8.92 5.56
CA PRO A 41 4.86 -7.98 4.74
C PRO A 41 5.53 -6.85 5.52
N VAL A 42 4.91 -6.37 6.61
CA VAL A 42 5.48 -5.31 7.44
C VAL A 42 6.57 -5.83 8.36
N ASP A 43 6.41 -7.02 8.94
CA ASP A 43 7.41 -7.68 9.79
C ASP A 43 8.69 -8.04 9.00
N GLU A 44 8.54 -8.43 7.73
CA GLU A 44 9.65 -8.76 6.83
C GLU A 44 10.32 -7.52 6.21
N ALA A 45 9.72 -6.34 6.31
CA ALA A 45 10.30 -5.12 5.77
C ALA A 45 11.53 -4.72 6.59
N TYR A 46 12.63 -4.44 5.90
CA TYR A 46 13.95 -4.23 6.50
C TYR A 46 14.01 -3.16 7.61
N LEU A 47 13.11 -2.17 7.58
CA LEU A 47 13.04 -1.10 8.57
C LEU A 47 12.50 -1.56 9.92
N PHE A 48 11.70 -2.63 9.95
CA PHE A 48 10.97 -3.05 11.15
C PHE A 48 11.51 -4.34 11.79
N HIS A 49 12.66 -4.83 11.33
CA HIS A 49 13.31 -5.97 11.96
C HIS A 49 13.60 -5.72 13.45
N GLY A 50 13.10 -6.62 14.30
CA GLY A 50 13.29 -6.55 15.75
C GLY A 50 12.37 -5.56 16.47
N VAL A 51 11.39 -4.98 15.77
CA VAL A 51 10.33 -4.19 16.38
C VAL A 51 9.36 -5.10 17.13
N SER A 52 8.78 -4.61 18.23
CA SER A 52 7.82 -5.39 19.01
C SER A 52 6.51 -5.62 18.23
N ASN A 53 5.88 -6.76 18.45
CA ASN A 53 4.58 -7.09 17.84
C ASN A 53 3.49 -6.06 18.15
N ASP A 54 3.52 -5.46 19.35
CA ASP A 54 2.55 -4.42 19.72
C ASP A 54 2.70 -3.15 18.87
N LEU A 55 3.94 -2.75 18.55
CA LEU A 55 4.18 -1.58 17.70
C LEU A 55 3.88 -1.89 16.23
N LEU A 56 4.23 -3.10 15.76
CA LEU A 56 3.86 -3.57 14.43
C LEU A 56 2.33 -3.60 14.26
N PHE A 57 1.59 -4.05 15.27
CA PHE A 57 0.14 -4.05 15.26
C PHE A 57 -0.43 -2.63 15.07
N GLN A 58 0.11 -1.64 15.80
CA GLN A 58 -0.29 -0.24 15.65
C GLN A 58 0.06 0.33 14.27
N LEU A 59 1.24 -0.01 13.73
CA LEU A 59 1.65 0.41 12.39
C LEU A 59 0.73 -0.13 11.31
N VAL A 60 0.47 -1.44 11.33
CA VAL A 60 -0.41 -2.10 10.35
C VAL A 60 -1.84 -1.54 10.40
N PHE A 61 -2.29 -1.09 11.57
CA PHE A 61 -3.60 -0.45 11.72
C PHE A 61 -3.69 0.92 11.04
N GLU A 62 -2.63 1.73 11.08
CA GLU A 62 -2.60 3.07 10.48
C GLU A 62 -2.26 3.06 8.98
N MET A 63 -1.63 1.98 8.49
CA MET A 63 -1.26 1.83 7.09
C MET A 63 -2.47 1.68 6.16
N LYS A 64 -2.33 2.20 4.94
CA LYS A 64 -3.32 2.06 3.86
C LYS A 64 -2.78 1.16 2.76
N ALA A 65 -3.61 0.22 2.33
CA ALA A 65 -3.28 -0.63 1.19
C ALA A 65 -3.65 0.09 -0.10
N GLU A 66 -2.67 0.25 -1.00
CA GLU A 66 -2.83 0.88 -2.30
C GLU A 66 -2.39 -0.05 -3.41
N TYR A 67 -2.96 0.14 -4.60
CA TYR A 67 -2.65 -0.64 -5.79
C TYR A 67 -2.35 0.31 -6.91
N PHE A 68 -1.23 0.06 -7.56
CA PHE A 68 -0.80 0.81 -8.72
C PHE A 68 -0.91 -0.08 -9.95
N PRO A 69 -1.62 0.34 -11.01
CA PRO A 69 -1.63 -0.37 -12.27
C PRO A 69 -0.23 -0.35 -12.92
N PRO A 70 0.05 -1.26 -13.85
CA PRO A 70 1.30 -1.23 -14.60
C PRO A 70 1.51 0.11 -15.31
N LYS A 71 2.73 0.65 -15.23
CA LYS A 71 3.16 1.92 -15.86
C LYS A 71 2.56 3.19 -15.25
N GLU A 72 1.94 3.10 -14.07
CA GLU A 72 1.58 4.29 -13.31
C GLU A 72 2.74 4.70 -12.40
N ASP A 73 2.98 6.00 -12.31
CA ASP A 73 4.03 6.56 -11.47
C ASP A 73 3.57 6.56 -10.00
N ALA A 74 4.25 5.78 -9.15
CA ALA A 74 3.94 5.73 -7.72
C ALA A 74 4.50 6.93 -6.94
N ILE A 75 5.68 7.44 -7.34
CA ILE A 75 6.35 8.59 -6.72
C ILE A 75 6.95 9.45 -7.82
N LEU A 76 6.67 10.75 -7.80
CA LEU A 76 7.24 11.70 -8.77
C LEU A 76 8.56 12.29 -8.29
N GLN A 77 9.48 12.52 -9.22
CA GLN A 77 10.76 13.17 -8.90
C GLN A 77 10.50 14.62 -8.43
N ASN A 78 11.10 14.98 -7.30
CA ASN A 78 10.95 16.29 -6.62
C ASN A 78 9.59 16.52 -5.95
N GLU A 79 8.78 15.48 -5.76
CA GLU A 79 7.62 15.54 -4.89
C GLU A 79 8.05 15.65 -3.41
N ALA A 80 7.28 16.36 -2.60
CA ALA A 80 7.51 16.39 -1.17
C ALA A 80 7.23 15.01 -0.58
N SER A 81 8.21 14.39 0.09
CA SER A 81 8.03 13.07 0.70
C SER A 81 6.99 13.14 1.83
N THR A 82 5.77 12.69 1.56
CA THR A 82 4.68 12.61 2.55
C THR A 82 4.55 11.23 3.16
N ASP A 83 4.79 10.18 2.38
CA ASP A 83 4.46 8.81 2.75
C ASP A 83 5.61 7.82 2.49
N LEU A 84 5.55 6.67 3.15
CA LEU A 84 6.46 5.54 2.98
C LEU A 84 5.70 4.37 2.36
N TYR A 85 6.27 3.76 1.32
CA TYR A 85 5.66 2.65 0.61
C TYR A 85 6.40 1.34 0.90
N ILE A 86 5.63 0.29 1.20
CA ILE A 86 6.13 -1.09 1.31
C ILE A 86 5.56 -1.87 0.12
N LEU A 87 6.44 -2.40 -0.72
CA LEU A 87 6.03 -3.22 -1.87
C LEU A 87 5.65 -4.63 -1.38
N VAL A 88 4.36 -4.98 -1.46
CA VAL A 88 3.86 -6.31 -1.06
C VAL A 88 3.96 -7.31 -2.21
N THR A 89 3.50 -6.92 -3.40
CA THR A 89 3.58 -7.75 -4.62
C THR A 89 3.87 -6.88 -5.84
N GLY A 90 4.61 -7.42 -6.81
CA GLY A 90 4.94 -6.73 -8.05
C GLY A 90 6.42 -6.31 -8.13
N ALA A 91 6.71 -5.40 -9.05
CA ALA A 91 8.03 -4.82 -9.26
C ALA A 91 7.87 -3.34 -9.61
N VAL A 92 8.88 -2.55 -9.25
CA VAL A 92 8.93 -1.10 -9.50
C VAL A 92 10.25 -0.75 -10.17
N ASP A 93 10.20 0.18 -11.12
CA ASP A 93 11.38 0.70 -11.81
C ASP A 93 11.71 2.10 -11.26
N PHE A 94 12.94 2.30 -10.81
CA PHE A 94 13.41 3.62 -10.42
C PHE A 94 13.93 4.37 -11.65
N ILE A 95 13.23 5.45 -12.03
CA ILE A 95 13.59 6.30 -13.15
C ILE A 95 14.13 7.61 -12.60
N SER A 96 15.39 7.94 -12.93
CA SER A 96 15.99 9.22 -12.59
C SER A 96 16.28 9.99 -13.86
N HIS A 97 15.69 11.19 -13.98
CA HIS A 97 16.11 12.14 -14.99
C HIS A 97 17.36 12.85 -14.48
N ARG A 98 18.52 12.41 -14.99
CA ARG A 98 19.74 13.22 -14.91
C ARG A 98 19.51 14.43 -15.80
N ASN A 99 19.45 15.62 -15.20
CA ASN A 99 19.57 16.84 -15.99
C ASN A 99 20.96 16.81 -16.65
N GLU A 100 20.99 16.49 -17.94
CA GLU A 100 22.19 16.65 -18.77
C GLU A 100 22.58 18.13 -18.67
N THR A 101 23.77 18.37 -18.11
CA THR A 101 24.44 19.66 -18.10
C THR A 101 25.48 19.68 -19.20
#